data_AF-A0A4Q8TXT6-F1
#
_entry.id   AF-A0A4Q8TXT6-F1
#
_cell.length_a   1.000
_cell.length_b   1.000
_cell.length_c   1.000
_cell.angle_alpha   90.00
_cell.angle_beta   90.00
_cell.angle_gamma   90.00
#
_symmetry.space_group_name_H-M   'P 1'
#
loop_
_entity.id
_entity.type
_entity.pdbx_description
1 polymer ?
#
loop_
_entity_poly.entity_id
_entity_poly.type
_entity_poly.pdbx_seq_one_letter_code
_entity_poly.pdbx_strand_id
1 'polypeptide(L)'
;MKFEQIHSRINIDSAIFTFGVPKDLPNAFCFRIFCAGESSYSVEQFDPSSLDQLKVILHKLCQLSPDKPRANIKIKVNRFMSVRLSFKKFDEEKGYKVKAYILGFLYFSSAGFLGSYVTVQQLKNLITNFKKCIESKDGYN
;
A
#
# COMPACT_ATOMS: atom_id res chain seq x y z
N MET A 1 13.68 6.44 9.58
CA MET A 1 13.06 5.85 10.78
C MET A 1 13.08 4.33 10.65
N LYS A 2 13.41 3.60 11.73
CA LYS A 2 13.50 2.13 11.73
C LYS A 2 12.36 1.54 12.57
N PHE A 3 11.86 0.38 12.15
CA PHE A 3 10.97 -0.42 13.00
C PHE A 3 11.80 -1.09 14.10
N GLU A 4 11.31 -0.99 15.32
CA GLU A 4 11.79 -1.83 16.42
C GLU A 4 11.21 -3.24 16.28
N GLN A 5 9.91 -3.32 15.99
CA GLN A 5 9.23 -4.59 15.74
C GLN A 5 8.47 -4.54 14.40
N ILE A 6 8.84 -5.44 13.48
CA ILE A 6 8.12 -5.63 12.23
C ILE A 6 7.05 -6.70 12.44
N HIS A 7 5.79 -6.32 12.24
CA HIS A 7 4.65 -7.21 12.39
C HIS A 7 4.34 -7.96 11.09
N SER A 8 4.41 -7.28 9.95
CA SER A 8 4.14 -7.92 8.67
C SER A 8 4.84 -7.22 7.51
N ARG A 9 5.06 -7.99 6.44
CA ARG A 9 5.44 -7.48 5.12
C ARG A 9 4.48 -8.05 4.09
N ILE A 10 3.90 -7.18 3.27
CA ILE A 10 2.92 -7.55 2.25
C ILE A 10 3.40 -6.99 0.91
N ASN A 11 3.62 -7.89 -0.05
CA ASN A 11 4.00 -7.53 -1.40
C ASN A 11 2.74 -7.43 -2.28
N ILE A 12 2.61 -6.32 -3.00
CA ILE A 12 1.53 -6.00 -3.95
C ILE A 12 2.23 -5.55 -5.23
N ASP A 13 2.39 -6.48 -6.18
CA ASP A 13 3.18 -6.25 -7.40
C ASP A 13 4.59 -5.71 -7.05
N SER A 14 4.99 -4.55 -7.58
CA SER A 14 6.28 -3.92 -7.27
C SER A 14 6.32 -3.13 -5.95
N ALA A 15 5.20 -3.06 -5.20
CA ALA A 15 5.12 -2.38 -3.92
C ALA A 15 5.23 -3.33 -2.74
N ILE A 16 6.02 -2.95 -1.73
CA ILE A 16 6.20 -3.68 -0.48
C ILE A 16 5.71 -2.79 0.66
N PHE A 17 4.71 -3.26 1.38
CA PHE A 17 4.20 -2.64 2.59
C PHE A 17 4.82 -3.34 3.81
N THR A 18 5.57 -2.61 4.62
CA THR A 18 6.08 -3.09 5.91
C THR A 18 5.30 -2.42 7.03
N PHE A 19 4.67 -3.20 7.91
CA PHE A 19 3.91 -2.70 9.05
C PHE A 19 4.59 -3.06 10.36
N GLY A 20 4.52 -2.17 11.34
CA GLY A 20 5.11 -2.43 12.65
C GLY A 20 5.15 -1.23 13.58
N VAL A 21 5.88 -1.40 14.68
CA VAL A 21 6.09 -0.39 15.72
C VAL A 21 7.45 0.29 15.49
N PRO A 22 7.49 1.61 15.26
CA PRO A 22 8.75 2.34 15.13
C PRO A 22 9.46 2.46 16.48
N LYS A 23 10.79 2.43 16.44
CA LYS A 23 11.63 2.58 17.64
C LYS A 23 11.41 3.90 18.38
N ASP A 24 11.10 4.95 17.63
CA ASP A 24 10.97 6.31 18.16
C ASP A 24 9.55 6.62 18.66
N LEU A 25 8.56 5.77 18.35
CA LEU A 25 7.16 5.91 18.81
C LEU A 25 6.63 4.52 19.22
N PRO A 26 7.00 4.01 20.41
CA PRO A 26 6.76 2.62 20.81
C PRO A 26 5.28 2.26 20.96
N ASN A 27 4.40 3.26 21.11
CA ASN A 27 2.95 3.05 21.19
C ASN A 27 2.28 3.18 19.81
N ALA A 28 3.02 3.40 18.73
CA ALA A 28 2.48 3.68 17.40
C ALA A 28 2.53 2.44 16.51
N PHE A 29 1.51 2.27 15.66
CA PHE A 29 1.50 1.27 14.61
C PHE A 29 1.52 1.95 13.24
N CYS A 30 2.69 1.94 12.61
CA CYS A 30 2.94 2.65 11.36
C CYS A 30 3.20 1.66 10.21
N PHE A 31 3.26 2.20 9.00
CA PHE A 31 3.69 1.45 7.84
C PHE A 31 4.78 2.19 7.07
N ARG A 32 5.56 1.45 6.31
CA ARG A 32 6.52 1.94 5.34
C ARG A 32 6.19 1.32 4.00
N ILE A 33 6.21 2.13 2.96
CA ILE A 33 6.01 1.65 1.60
C ILE A 33 7.32 1.78 0.84
N PHE A 34 7.77 0.68 0.24
CA PHE A 34 8.75 0.67 -0.83
C PHE A 34 8.03 0.36 -2.13
N CYS A 35 8.40 0.99 -3.24
CA CYS A 35 7.91 0.63 -4.56
C CYS A 35 9.06 0.69 -5.55
N ALA A 36 9.25 -0.38 -6.31
CA ALA A 36 10.17 -0.40 -7.44
C ALA A 36 9.50 0.14 -8.70
N GLY A 37 10.23 0.98 -9.44
CA GLY A 37 9.91 1.44 -10.78
C GLY A 37 10.89 0.86 -11.81
N GLU A 38 10.72 1.22 -13.08
CA GLU A 38 11.67 0.94 -14.16
C GLU A 38 12.98 1.74 -14.02
N SER A 39 14.01 1.33 -14.75
CA SER A 39 15.31 2.04 -14.85
C SER A 39 16.00 2.28 -13.50
N SER A 40 15.96 1.29 -12.60
CA SER A 40 16.53 1.36 -11.25
C SER A 40 15.91 2.43 -10.35
N TYR A 41 14.76 3.00 -10.75
CA TYR A 41 14.05 3.96 -9.93
C TYR A 41 13.28 3.25 -8.81
N SER A 42 13.24 3.84 -7.64
CA SER A 42 12.41 3.36 -6.54
C SER A 42 12.01 4.52 -5.64
N VAL A 43 10.96 4.31 -4.85
CA VAL A 43 10.59 5.20 -3.77
C VAL A 43 10.38 4.42 -2.49
N GLU A 44 10.92 4.92 -1.40
CA GLU A 44 10.68 4.41 -0.06
C GLU A 44 10.24 5.56 0.84
N GLN A 45 9.11 5.41 1.52
CA GLN A 45 8.63 6.42 2.46
C GLN A 45 8.07 5.76 3.72
N PHE A 46 8.49 6.29 4.87
CA PHE A 46 7.97 5.92 6.17
C PHE A 46 6.72 6.74 6.48
N ASP A 47 5.66 6.04 6.88
CA ASP A 47 4.34 6.53 7.29
C ASP A 47 3.80 7.72 6.45
N PRO A 48 3.71 7.57 5.12
CA PRO A 48 3.44 8.69 4.21
C PRO A 48 2.01 9.26 4.29
N SER A 49 1.07 8.53 4.88
CA SER A 49 -0.35 8.84 4.80
C SER A 49 -0.87 9.48 6.08
N SER A 50 -1.56 10.61 5.94
CA SER A 50 -2.41 11.17 7.01
C SER A 50 -3.57 10.23 7.36
N LEU A 51 -4.20 10.46 8.50
CA LEU A 51 -5.37 9.70 8.96
C LEU A 51 -6.50 9.68 7.90
N ASP A 52 -6.86 10.83 7.33
CA ASP A 52 -7.89 10.92 6.30
C ASP A 52 -7.52 10.14 5.04
N GLN A 53 -6.25 10.21 4.63
CA GLN A 53 -5.77 9.45 3.48
C GLN A 53 -5.83 7.95 3.74
N LEU A 54 -5.47 7.49 4.94
CA LEU A 54 -5.60 6.09 5.34
C LEU A 54 -7.06 5.64 5.33
N LYS A 55 -7.99 6.44 5.86
CA LYS A 55 -9.43 6.16 5.81
C LYS A 55 -9.91 6.00 4.37
N VAL A 56 -9.47 6.86 3.44
CA VAL A 56 -9.79 6.74 2.00
C VAL A 56 -9.17 5.49 1.37
N ILE A 57 -7.91 5.16 1.68
CA ILE A 57 -7.24 3.95 1.18
C ILE A 57 -7.99 2.71 1.66
N LEU A 58 -8.28 2.62 2.96
CA LEU A 58 -8.99 1.50 3.58
C LEU A 58 -10.38 1.33 2.96
N HIS A 59 -11.14 2.42 2.83
CA HIS A 59 -12.47 2.38 2.23
C HIS A 59 -12.43 1.78 0.82
N LYS A 60 -11.48 2.20 -0.04
CA LYS A 60 -11.31 1.65 -1.39
C LYS A 60 -10.92 0.18 -1.40
N LEU A 61 -10.06 -0.26 -0.48
CA LEU A 61 -9.69 -1.68 -0.37
C LEU A 61 -10.87 -2.54 0.07
N CYS A 62 -11.67 -2.08 1.03
CA CYS A 62 -12.85 -2.78 1.53
C CYS A 62 -13.97 -2.91 0.49
N GLN A 63 -14.00 -2.05 -0.53
CA GLN A 63 -14.98 -2.13 -1.62
C GLN A 63 -14.63 -3.20 -2.68
N LEU A 64 -13.42 -3.76 -2.65
CA LEU A 64 -13.03 -4.82 -3.58
C LEU A 64 -13.77 -6.12 -3.23
N SER A 65 -14.52 -6.63 -4.20
CA SER A 65 -15.13 -7.96 -4.17
C SER A 65 -14.92 -8.66 -5.52
N PRO A 66 -15.16 -9.99 -5.63
CA PRO A 66 -15.13 -10.68 -6.92
C PRO A 66 -15.98 -10.00 -8.00
N ASP A 67 -17.17 -9.50 -7.63
CA ASP A 67 -18.09 -8.78 -8.53
C ASP A 67 -17.68 -7.33 -8.80
N LYS A 68 -16.90 -6.72 -7.88
CA LYS A 68 -16.40 -5.33 -7.99
C LYS A 68 -14.89 -5.27 -7.79
N PRO A 69 -14.09 -5.84 -8.72
CA PRO A 69 -12.66 -6.05 -8.48
C PRO A 69 -11.77 -4.88 -8.92
N ARG A 70 -12.38 -3.75 -9.31
CA ARG A 70 -11.67 -2.59 -9.88
C ARG A 70 -11.58 -1.45 -8.88
N ALA A 71 -10.37 -1.03 -8.56
CA ALA A 71 -10.11 0.13 -7.73
C ALA A 71 -8.76 0.77 -8.10
N ASN A 72 -8.68 2.09 -7.97
CA ASN A 72 -7.44 2.83 -8.10
C ASN A 72 -7.13 3.55 -6.78
N ILE A 73 -6.03 3.13 -6.15
CA ILE A 73 -5.56 3.65 -4.88
C ILE A 73 -4.32 4.50 -5.14
N LYS A 74 -4.28 5.67 -4.50
CA LYS A 74 -3.16 6.62 -4.57
C LYS A 74 -2.59 6.78 -3.17
N ILE A 75 -1.30 6.54 -3.02
CA ILE A 75 -0.54 6.80 -1.80
C ILE A 75 0.46 7.89 -2.16
N LYS A 76 0.26 9.11 -1.67
CA LYS A 76 1.21 10.21 -1.87
C LYS A 76 2.43 9.92 -1.01
N VAL A 77 3.61 9.79 -1.62
CA VAL A 77 4.86 9.53 -0.89
C VAL A 77 5.68 10.81 -0.70
N ASN A 78 5.51 11.79 -1.58
CA ASN A 78 5.96 13.17 -1.38
C ASN A 78 5.11 14.14 -2.23
N ARG A 79 5.48 15.42 -2.28
CA ARG A 79 4.75 16.47 -3.03
C ARG A 79 4.60 16.15 -4.52
N PHE A 80 5.59 15.49 -5.12
CA PHE A 80 5.68 15.29 -6.56
C PHE A 80 5.43 13.85 -6.99
N MET A 81 5.28 12.92 -6.05
CA MET A 81 5.23 11.50 -6.33
C MET A 81 4.14 10.76 -5.55
N SER A 82 3.61 9.72 -6.19
CA SER A 82 2.68 8.79 -5.59
C SER A 82 2.95 7.37 -6.03
N VAL A 83 2.76 6.41 -5.11
CA VAL A 83 2.59 5.01 -5.46
C VAL A 83 1.12 4.79 -5.80
N ARG A 84 0.87 4.12 -6.93
CA ARG A 84 -0.47 3.78 -7.41
C ARG A 84 -0.65 2.29 -7.36
N LEU A 85 -1.75 1.84 -6.79
CA LEU A 85 -2.21 0.45 -6.91
C LEU A 85 -3.47 0.44 -7.78
N SER A 86 -3.41 -0.25 -8.91
CA SER A 86 -4.51 -0.36 -9.87
C SER A 86 -5.00 -1.80 -9.95
N PHE A 87 -6.11 -2.07 -9.26
CA PHE A 87 -6.81 -3.35 -9.29
C PHE A 87 -7.68 -3.41 -10.57
N LYS A 88 -7.55 -4.48 -11.35
CA LYS A 88 -8.09 -4.56 -12.72
C LYS A 88 -9.21 -5.59 -12.90
N LYS A 89 -9.05 -6.77 -12.32
CA LYS A 89 -9.99 -7.90 -12.41
C LYS A 89 -9.75 -8.89 -11.27
N PHE A 90 -10.71 -9.78 -11.05
CA PHE A 90 -10.59 -10.91 -10.16
C PHE A 90 -10.48 -12.20 -10.97
N ASP A 91 -9.73 -13.14 -10.44
CA ASP A 91 -9.51 -14.49 -10.95
C ASP A 91 -9.73 -15.42 -9.76
N GLU A 92 -10.59 -16.43 -9.89
CA GLU A 92 -11.02 -17.26 -8.76
C GLU A 92 -9.86 -18.04 -8.15
N GLU A 93 -8.90 -18.49 -8.96
CA GLU A 93 -7.73 -19.25 -8.51
C GLU A 93 -6.63 -18.33 -7.97
N LYS A 94 -6.40 -17.18 -8.62
CA LYS A 94 -5.22 -16.33 -8.36
C LYS A 94 -5.51 -15.12 -7.48
N GLY A 95 -6.78 -14.70 -7.38
CA GLY A 95 -7.22 -13.51 -6.66
C GLY A 95 -7.24 -12.25 -7.54
N TYR A 96 -6.90 -11.11 -6.95
CA TYR A 96 -7.03 -9.81 -7.63
C TYR A 96 -5.81 -9.51 -8.49
N LYS A 97 -6.02 -9.25 -9.79
CA LYS A 97 -4.98 -8.69 -10.65
C LYS A 97 -4.77 -7.21 -10.30
N VAL A 98 -3.54 -6.88 -9.90
CA VAL A 98 -3.15 -5.54 -9.48
C VAL A 98 -1.86 -5.10 -10.17
N LYS A 99 -1.74 -3.81 -10.45
CA LYS A 99 -0.49 -3.20 -10.92
C LYS A 99 -0.08 -2.09 -9.96
N ALA A 100 1.12 -2.19 -9.41
CA ALA A 100 1.77 -1.16 -8.62
C ALA A 100 2.75 -0.38 -9.50
N TYR A 101 2.76 0.95 -9.37
CA TYR A 101 3.67 1.80 -10.13
C TYR A 101 3.87 3.14 -9.47
N ILE A 102 4.95 3.83 -9.83
CA ILE A 102 5.24 5.16 -9.36
C ILE A 102 4.77 6.17 -10.40
N LEU A 103 4.01 7.17 -9.94
CA LEU A 103 3.56 8.29 -10.75
C LEU A 103 4.11 9.59 -10.14
N GLY A 104 4.96 10.27 -10.90
CA GLY A 104 5.52 11.59 -10.59
C GLY A 104 5.05 12.68 -11.56
N PHE A 105 5.30 13.95 -11.20
CA PHE A 105 4.89 15.13 -11.99
C PHE A 105 5.48 15.17 -13.42
N LEU A 106 6.64 14.56 -13.65
CA LEU A 106 7.31 14.46 -14.97
C LEU A 106 7.71 13.03 -15.34
N TYR A 107 7.23 12.03 -14.60
CA TYR A 107 7.73 10.66 -14.72
C TYR A 107 6.63 9.64 -14.47
N PHE A 108 6.43 8.75 -15.43
CA PHE A 108 5.64 7.54 -15.27
C PHE A 108 6.58 6.36 -15.29
N SER A 109 6.51 5.50 -14.28
CA SER A 109 7.38 4.34 -14.17
C SER A 109 6.63 3.16 -13.63
N SER A 110 6.44 2.18 -14.49
CA SER A 110 5.76 0.94 -14.11
C SER A 110 6.70 -0.24 -14.27
N ALA A 111 7.25 -0.74 -13.18
CA ALA A 111 8.05 -1.96 -13.24
C ALA A 111 7.16 -3.12 -13.77
N GLY A 112 7.45 -3.60 -14.98
CA GLY A 112 6.76 -4.73 -15.59
C GLY A 112 5.39 -4.38 -16.19
N PHE A 113 5.21 -4.79 -17.45
CA PHE A 113 3.98 -4.49 -18.20
C PHE A 113 2.75 -5.27 -17.69
N LEU A 114 2.95 -6.36 -16.94
CA LEU A 114 1.93 -7.41 -16.75
C LEU A 114 1.10 -7.32 -15.45
N GLY A 115 1.56 -6.60 -14.43
CA GLY A 115 0.95 -6.60 -13.08
C GLY A 115 0.99 -7.99 -12.42
N SER A 116 0.81 -8.05 -11.10
CA SER A 116 0.78 -9.30 -10.35
C SER A 116 -0.63 -9.68 -9.92
N TYR A 117 -0.77 -10.88 -9.37
CA TYR A 117 -1.97 -11.27 -8.62
C TYR A 117 -1.70 -11.13 -7.13
N VAL A 118 -2.73 -10.73 -6.39
CA VAL A 118 -2.75 -10.67 -4.93
C VAL A 118 -3.90 -11.53 -4.44
N THR A 119 -3.58 -12.48 -3.57
CA THR A 119 -4.59 -13.39 -3.04
C THR A 119 -5.58 -12.65 -2.14
N VAL A 120 -6.78 -13.21 -1.97
CA VAL A 120 -7.79 -12.67 -1.05
C VAL A 120 -7.23 -12.54 0.37
N GLN A 121 -6.40 -13.50 0.80
CA GLN A 121 -5.79 -13.45 2.13
C GLN A 121 -4.76 -12.33 2.27
N GLN A 122 -3.92 -12.10 1.25
CA GLN A 122 -2.98 -10.98 1.24
C GLN A 122 -3.72 -9.63 1.29
N LEU A 123 -4.82 -9.48 0.54
CA LEU A 123 -5.66 -8.28 0.58
C LEU A 123 -6.31 -8.09 1.96
N LYS A 124 -6.85 -9.14 2.58
CA LYS A 124 -7.40 -9.09 3.94
C LYS A 124 -6.34 -8.67 4.95
N ASN A 125 -5.13 -9.24 4.87
CA ASN A 125 -4.02 -8.85 5.75
C ASN A 125 -3.64 -7.38 5.55
N LEU A 126 -3.64 -6.88 4.30
CA LEU A 126 -3.36 -5.48 4.00
C LEU A 126 -4.41 -4.56 4.64
N ILE A 127 -5.69 -4.89 4.49
CA ILE A 127 -6.83 -4.18 5.09
C ILE A 127 -6.70 -4.15 6.62
N THR A 128 -6.43 -5.30 7.26
CA THR A 128 -6.30 -5.39 8.71
C THR A 128 -5.15 -4.54 9.24
N ASN A 129 -3.99 -4.55 8.57
CA ASN A 129 -2.86 -3.72 9.01
C ASN A 129 -3.14 -2.22 8.80
N PHE A 130 -3.82 -1.82 7.73
CA PHE A 130 -4.24 -0.42 7.57
C PHE A 130 -5.27 0.03 8.62
N LYS A 131 -6.19 -0.85 9.05
CA LYS A 131 -7.08 -0.57 10.19
C LYS A 131 -6.30 -0.26 11.47
N LYS A 132 -5.29 -1.09 11.79
CA LYS A 132 -4.40 -0.84 12.94
C LYS A 132 -3.66 0.49 12.84
N CYS A 133 -3.19 0.87 11.64
CA CYS A 133 -2.57 2.19 11.44
C CYS A 133 -3.54 3.35 11.69
N ILE A 134 -4.82 3.19 11.31
CA ILE A 134 -5.86 4.17 11.58
C ILE A 134 -6.14 4.25 13.07
N GLU A 135 -6.43 3.12 13.73
CA GLU A 135 -6.70 3.04 15.17
C GLU A 135 -5.56 3.67 15.98
N SER A 136 -4.32 3.36 15.61
CA SER A 136 -3.16 3.97 16.24
C SER A 136 -3.16 5.49 16.10
N LYS A 137 -3.35 6.03 14.89
CA LYS A 137 -3.36 7.50 14.65
C LYS A 137 -4.57 8.21 15.23
N ASP A 138 -5.73 7.57 15.28
CA ASP A 138 -6.96 8.12 15.84
C ASP A 138 -6.83 8.26 17.36
N GLY A 139 -6.18 7.30 18.04
CA GLY A 139 -5.90 7.34 19.48
C GLY A 139 -4.76 8.25 19.92
N TYR A 140 -4.07 8.93 18.99
CA TYR A 140 -3.06 9.97 19.30
C TYR A 140 -3.60 11.40 19.21
N ASN A 141 -4.83 11.59 18.73
CA ASN A 141 -5.45 12.91 18.60
C ASN A 141 -6.29 13.27 19.83
#